data_AF-A0A5N6YTX7-F1
#
_entry.id   AF-A0A5N6YTX7-F1
#
_cell.length_a   1.000
_cell.length_b   1.000
_cell.length_c   1.000
_cell.angle_alpha   90.00
_cell.angle_beta   90.00
_cell.angle_gamma   90.00
#
_symmetry.space_group_name_H-M   'P 1'
#
loop_
_entity.id
_entity.type
_entity.pdbx_description
1 polymer ?
#
loop_
_entity_poly.entity_id
_entity_poly.type
_entity_poly.pdbx_seq_one_letter_code
_entity_poly.pdbx_strand_id
1 'polypeptide(L)'
;MEQWGGVKGWEVVLRKREEERLRGGMQISCGRENEGGGIVSNAWDTDVIVSSASSSGGGEGGSMLRGRRKPVVVSSPVPAWLLMEVGRGRSFADLRGLVCRVRGYLDALRERGVPGDRIVFPDIELLPVFQSWVLAPVVKKRRRRVNGNGVV
;
A
#
# COMPACT_ATOMS: atom_id res chain seq x y z
N MET A 1 -13.06 24.97 10.25
CA MET A 1 -13.38 24.53 8.87
C MET A 1 -12.99 23.07 8.75
N GLU A 2 -13.96 22.15 8.76
CA GLU A 2 -13.70 20.70 8.69
C GLU A 2 -14.40 20.02 7.50
N GLN A 3 -15.09 20.79 6.64
CA GLN A 3 -15.82 20.23 5.51
C GLN A 3 -14.95 20.36 4.26
N TRP A 4 -14.45 19.21 3.79
CA TRP A 4 -13.76 19.11 2.50
C TRP A 4 -14.84 18.91 1.45
N GLY A 5 -14.89 19.80 0.46
CA GLY A 5 -16.00 19.88 -0.52
C GLY A 5 -16.34 18.52 -1.13
N GLY A 6 -17.49 17.97 -0.74
CA GLY A 6 -17.98 16.69 -1.25
C GLY A 6 -17.43 15.44 -0.57
N VAL A 7 -16.62 15.55 0.47
CA VAL A 7 -16.22 14.41 1.32
C VAL A 7 -17.28 14.22 2.41
N LYS A 8 -17.90 13.04 2.44
CA LYS A 8 -18.85 12.61 3.47
C LYS A 8 -18.15 12.12 4.73
N GLY A 9 -17.00 11.49 4.59
CA GLY A 9 -16.23 10.90 5.67
C GLY A 9 -15.02 10.16 5.12
N TRP A 10 -14.42 9.32 5.95
CA TRP A 10 -13.22 8.57 5.58
C TRP A 10 -13.32 7.10 5.95
N GLU A 11 -12.58 6.29 5.21
CA GLU A 11 -12.36 4.87 5.45
C GLU A 11 -10.88 4.64 5.70
N VAL A 12 -10.56 3.98 6.81
CA VAL A 12 -9.20 3.52 7.11
C VAL A 12 -9.13 2.09 6.61
N VAL A 13 -8.21 1.82 5.68
CA VAL A 13 -8.00 0.47 5.10
C VAL A 13 -6.56 0.04 5.29
N LEU A 14 -6.35 -1.28 5.22
CA LEU A 14 -5.01 -1.86 5.15
C LEU A 14 -4.49 -1.72 3.72
N ARG A 15 -3.19 -1.50 3.56
CA ARG A 15 -2.56 -1.69 2.24
C ARG A 15 -2.59 -3.17 1.91
N LYS A 16 -2.64 -3.48 0.61
CA LYS A 16 -2.59 -4.85 0.07
C LYS A 16 -1.49 -5.72 0.70
N ARG A 17 -0.31 -5.14 0.98
CA ARG A 17 0.82 -5.86 1.61
C ARG A 17 0.51 -6.34 3.04
N GLU A 18 -0.25 -5.57 3.81
CA GLU A 18 -0.67 -5.97 5.16
C GLU A 18 -1.76 -7.04 5.10
N GLU A 19 -2.73 -6.89 4.19
CA GLU A 19 -3.79 -7.88 3.98
C GLU A 19 -3.23 -9.25 3.62
N GLU A 20 -2.26 -9.30 2.71
CA GLU A 20 -1.57 -10.53 2.32
C GLU A 20 -0.80 -11.15 3.49
N ARG A 21 -0.18 -10.33 4.35
CA ARG A 21 0.54 -10.83 5.54
C ARG A 21 -0.40 -11.47 6.56
N LEU A 22 -1.52 -10.82 6.85
CA LEU A 22 -2.53 -11.35 7.77
C LEU A 22 -3.19 -12.62 7.21
N ARG A 23 -3.44 -12.66 5.89
CA ARG A 23 -3.98 -13.86 5.21
C ARG A 23 -2.97 -15.02 5.21
N GLY A 24 -1.70 -14.73 4.94
CA GLY A 24 -0.62 -15.74 4.90
C GLY A 24 -0.23 -16.30 6.26
N GLY A 25 -0.50 -15.58 7.36
CA GLY A 25 -0.24 -16.05 8.72
C GLY A 25 -1.19 -17.13 9.25
N MET A 26 -2.31 -17.39 8.57
CA MET A 26 -3.37 -18.32 9.02
C MET A 26 -3.33 -19.71 8.36
N GLN A 27 -2.18 -20.13 7.84
CA GLN A 27 -1.98 -21.46 7.22
C GLN A 27 -0.91 -22.32 7.92
N ILE A 28 -0.69 -22.14 9.23
CA ILE A 28 0.17 -23.04 10.03
C ILE A 28 -0.55 -23.44 11.32
N SER A 29 -1.68 -24.15 11.22
CA SER A 29 -2.23 -24.96 12.33
C SER A 29 -3.47 -25.76 11.91
N CYS A 30 -3.27 -26.86 11.18
CA CYS A 30 -4.04 -28.10 11.38
C CYS A 30 -3.28 -29.26 10.72
N GLY A 31 -2.89 -30.22 11.54
CA GLY A 31 -2.11 -31.38 11.14
C GLY A 31 -2.88 -32.30 10.19
N ARG A 32 -2.14 -32.90 9.27
CA ARG A 32 -2.46 -34.22 8.74
C ARG A 32 -1.16 -34.99 8.56
N GLU A 33 -0.83 -35.70 9.61
CA GLU A 33 0.06 -36.85 9.64
C GLU A 33 -0.52 -37.91 8.69
N ASN A 34 0.10 -38.09 7.51
CA ASN A 34 0.65 -39.37 7.04
C ASN A 34 1.22 -39.25 5.61
N GLU A 35 2.51 -39.55 5.51
CA GLU A 35 3.38 -39.99 4.40
C GLU A 35 3.05 -39.71 2.92
N GLY A 36 3.98 -39.01 2.28
CA GLY A 36 4.14 -38.91 0.82
C GLY A 36 5.13 -37.81 0.46
N GLY A 37 6.42 -38.16 0.36
CA GLY A 37 7.56 -37.23 0.33
C GLY A 37 7.50 -36.13 -0.74
N GLY A 38 7.84 -34.92 -0.30
CA GLY A 38 8.12 -33.77 -1.14
C GLY A 38 8.99 -32.80 -0.37
N ILE A 39 10.29 -32.82 -0.65
CA ILE A 39 11.30 -31.93 -0.06
C ILE A 39 10.93 -30.50 -0.47
N VAL A 40 10.48 -29.69 0.50
CA VAL A 40 10.52 -28.23 0.39
C VAL A 40 11.33 -27.70 1.56
N SER A 41 12.59 -27.41 1.26
CA SER A 41 13.58 -26.91 2.18
C SER A 41 13.16 -25.54 2.73
N ASN A 42 12.83 -25.50 4.01
CA ASN A 42 13.03 -24.30 4.82
C ASN A 42 14.52 -24.13 5.04
N ALA A 43 15.11 -23.04 4.57
CA ALA A 43 16.38 -22.55 5.12
C ALA A 43 16.51 -21.07 4.76
N TRP A 44 16.23 -20.25 5.76
CA TRP A 44 17.01 -19.07 6.08
C TRP A 44 18.50 -19.40 5.90
N ASP A 45 19.08 -19.08 4.76
CA ASP A 45 20.52 -18.84 4.71
C ASP A 45 20.83 -17.86 3.57
N THR A 46 21.54 -16.83 3.98
CA THR A 46 22.38 -15.98 3.18
C THR A 46 23.04 -16.73 2.03
N ASP A 47 22.86 -16.28 0.78
CA ASP A 47 24.02 -16.03 -0.07
C ASP A 47 23.68 -15.19 -1.29
N VAL A 48 24.53 -14.18 -1.47
CA VAL A 48 24.67 -13.36 -2.66
C VAL A 48 25.22 -14.27 -3.76
N ILE A 49 24.36 -14.88 -4.58
CA ILE A 49 24.81 -15.49 -5.83
C ILE A 49 24.92 -14.39 -6.87
N VAL A 50 26.10 -13.76 -6.91
CA VAL A 50 26.56 -13.06 -8.10
C VAL A 50 26.86 -14.14 -9.15
N SER A 51 26.05 -14.19 -10.21
CA SER A 51 26.35 -15.07 -11.34
C SER A 51 27.55 -14.49 -12.10
N SER A 52 28.75 -14.93 -11.71
CA SER A 52 29.99 -14.74 -12.46
C SER A 52 29.92 -15.58 -13.74
N ALA A 53 29.38 -15.00 -14.81
CA ALA A 53 29.60 -15.52 -16.15
C ALA A 53 31.02 -15.16 -16.58
N SER A 54 31.95 -16.10 -16.42
CA SER A 54 33.28 -16.03 -17.02
C SER A 54 33.16 -16.23 -18.52
N SER A 55 33.03 -15.12 -19.25
CA SER A 55 33.11 -15.06 -20.71
C SER A 55 34.38 -14.30 -21.08
N SER A 56 35.40 -15.04 -21.48
CA SER A 56 36.62 -14.50 -22.09
C SER A 56 36.24 -13.76 -23.38
N GLY A 57 36.47 -12.46 -23.43
CA GLY A 57 36.23 -11.64 -24.63
C GLY A 57 36.73 -10.22 -24.42
N GLY A 58 37.92 -9.93 -24.94
CA GLY A 58 38.46 -8.57 -25.01
C GLY A 58 37.64 -7.69 -25.95
N GLY A 59 37.47 -6.44 -25.58
CA GLY A 59 36.82 -5.42 -26.41
C GLY A 59 36.63 -4.12 -25.62
N GLU A 60 37.39 -3.10 -25.98
CA GLU A 60 37.29 -1.73 -25.51
C GLU A 60 35.88 -1.14 -25.69
N GLY A 61 35.51 -0.23 -24.78
CA GLY A 61 34.45 0.77 -25.01
C GLY A 61 33.04 0.35 -24.59
N GLY A 62 32.56 0.86 -23.45
CA GLY A 62 31.16 0.72 -23.08
C GLY A 62 30.81 1.31 -21.73
N SER A 63 30.43 2.59 -21.71
CA SER A 63 29.76 3.27 -20.59
C SER A 63 28.65 2.38 -20.02
N MET A 64 28.85 1.83 -18.81
CA MET A 64 27.80 1.14 -18.06
C MET A 64 26.61 2.06 -17.87
N LEU A 65 25.53 1.81 -18.61
CA LEU A 65 24.23 2.39 -18.38
C LEU A 65 23.80 1.98 -16.96
N ARG A 66 23.97 2.89 -15.99
CA ARG A 66 23.45 2.71 -14.63
C ARG A 66 21.94 2.62 -14.72
N GLY A 67 21.42 1.41 -14.82
CA GLY A 67 19.99 1.13 -14.76
C GLY A 67 19.41 1.80 -13.52
N ARG A 68 18.26 2.46 -13.68
CA ARG A 68 17.54 3.09 -12.56
C ARG A 68 17.22 2.01 -11.52
N ARG A 69 17.84 2.11 -10.34
CA ARG A 69 17.50 1.23 -9.20
C ARG A 69 16.06 1.52 -8.80
N LYS A 70 15.23 0.48 -8.71
CA LYS A 70 13.86 0.62 -8.22
C LYS A 70 13.93 0.98 -6.73
N PRO A 71 13.11 1.93 -6.25
CA PRO A 71 13.03 2.20 -4.82
C PRO A 71 12.56 0.92 -4.11
N VAL A 72 13.33 0.48 -3.11
CA VAL A 72 12.96 -0.66 -2.27
C VAL A 72 11.88 -0.17 -1.31
N VAL A 73 10.68 -0.72 -1.43
CA VAL A 73 9.57 -0.35 -0.55
C VAL A 73 9.64 -1.22 0.69
N VAL A 74 10.09 -0.65 1.82
CA VAL A 74 10.13 -1.33 3.11
C VAL A 74 8.70 -1.65 3.58
N SER A 75 8.47 -2.87 4.07
CA SER A 75 7.20 -3.26 4.71
C SER A 75 7.15 -2.72 6.13
N SER A 76 6.00 -2.20 6.55
CA SER A 76 5.81 -1.70 7.92
C SER A 76 4.54 -2.30 8.50
N PRO A 77 4.64 -3.33 9.36
CA PRO A 77 3.48 -4.03 9.88
C PRO A 77 2.59 -3.10 10.70
N VAL A 78 1.28 -3.25 10.52
CA VAL A 78 0.30 -2.45 11.25
C VAL A 78 0.20 -2.96 12.70
N PRO A 79 0.42 -2.11 13.71
CA PRO A 79 0.32 -2.51 15.11
C PRO A 79 -1.12 -2.90 15.46
N ALA A 80 -1.27 -3.85 16.39
CA ALA A 80 -2.57 -4.43 16.76
C ALA A 80 -3.64 -3.39 17.14
N TRP A 81 -3.27 -2.33 17.87
CA TRP A 81 -4.20 -1.27 18.24
C TRP A 81 -4.75 -0.52 17.02
N LEU A 82 -3.96 -0.40 15.95
CA LEU A 82 -4.36 0.29 14.72
C LEU A 82 -5.22 -0.63 13.84
N LEU A 83 -5.04 -1.95 13.90
CA LEU A 83 -5.93 -2.91 13.24
C LEU A 83 -7.38 -2.79 13.75
N MET A 84 -7.56 -2.52 15.04
CA MET A 84 -8.89 -2.31 15.63
C MET A 84 -9.57 -1.02 15.14
N GLU A 85 -8.81 -0.10 14.57
CA GLU A 85 -9.30 1.20 14.12
C GLU A 85 -9.63 1.22 12.61
N VAL A 86 -9.28 0.16 11.88
CA VAL A 86 -9.59 -0.04 10.46
C VAL A 86 -11.11 -0.10 10.27
N GLY A 87 -11.63 0.64 9.30
CA GLY A 87 -13.06 0.67 9.01
C GLY A 87 -13.58 1.98 8.44
N ARG A 88 -14.89 2.00 8.17
CA ARG A 88 -15.62 3.10 7.53
C ARG A 88 -16.17 4.11 8.52
N GLY A 89 -16.59 5.26 8.00
CA GLY A 89 -17.40 6.22 8.74
C GLY A 89 -16.62 7.12 9.68
N ARG A 90 -15.31 7.24 9.49
CA ARG A 90 -14.46 8.12 10.31
C ARG A 90 -14.68 9.58 9.94
N SER A 91 -14.85 10.44 10.95
CA SER A 91 -14.86 11.89 10.76
C SER A 91 -13.44 12.42 10.55
N PHE A 92 -13.33 13.68 10.11
CA PHE A 92 -12.03 14.35 10.00
C PHE A 92 -11.35 14.53 11.37
N ALA A 93 -12.15 14.76 12.43
CA ALA A 93 -11.64 14.82 13.80
C ALA A 93 -11.07 13.46 14.24
N ASP A 94 -11.76 12.36 13.93
CA ASP A 94 -11.28 11.01 14.23
C ASP A 94 -9.96 10.72 13.52
N LEU A 95 -9.84 11.10 12.23
CA LEU A 95 -8.59 10.93 11.49
C LEU A 95 -7.45 11.75 12.08
N ARG A 96 -7.69 13.00 12.49
CA ARG A 96 -6.67 13.80 13.17
C ARG A 96 -6.24 13.14 14.48
N GLY A 97 -7.19 12.64 15.27
CA GLY A 97 -6.91 11.87 16.46
C GLY A 97 -6.08 10.62 16.17
N LEU A 98 -6.43 9.88 15.12
CA LEU A 98 -5.71 8.68 14.69
C LEU A 98 -4.28 9.00 14.28
N VAL A 99 -4.08 10.01 13.43
CA VAL A 99 -2.74 10.45 12.98
C VAL A 99 -1.90 10.94 14.17
N CYS A 100 -2.50 11.66 15.12
CA CYS A 100 -1.82 12.03 16.36
C CYS A 100 -1.36 10.82 17.17
N ARG A 101 -2.20 9.77 17.31
CA ARG A 101 -1.82 8.52 17.97
C ARG A 101 -0.71 7.78 17.22
N VAL A 102 -0.79 7.70 15.89
CA VAL A 102 0.26 7.09 15.07
C VAL A 102 1.58 7.83 15.26
N ARG A 103 1.56 9.17 15.24
CA ARG A 103 2.76 9.98 15.52
C ARG A 103 3.34 9.67 16.90
N GLY A 104 2.51 9.68 17.94
CA GLY A 104 2.96 9.35 19.30
C GLY A 104 3.55 7.95 19.41
N TYR A 105 2.99 6.97 18.69
CA TYR A 105 3.56 5.63 18.59
C TYR A 105 4.95 5.63 17.93
N LEU A 106 5.13 6.32 16.80
CA LEU A 106 6.42 6.42 16.11
C LEU A 106 7.47 7.18 16.94
N ASP A 107 7.04 8.20 17.68
CA ASP A 107 7.90 8.93 18.62
C ASP A 107 8.32 8.00 19.79
N ALA A 108 7.41 7.21 20.35
CA ALA A 108 7.74 6.22 21.37
C ALA A 108 8.71 5.13 20.89
N LEU A 109 8.64 4.70 19.62
CA LEU A 109 9.63 3.77 19.05
C LEU A 109 11.02 4.39 19.01
N ARG A 110 11.11 5.69 18.71
CA ARG A 110 12.37 6.43 18.69
C ARG A 110 12.96 6.56 20.08
N GLU A 111 12.13 6.87 21.07
CA GLU A 111 12.54 6.94 22.48
C GLU A 111 13.03 5.58 23.01
N ARG A 112 12.46 4.47 22.52
CA ARG A 112 12.92 3.11 22.82
C ARG A 112 14.23 2.72 22.13
N GLY A 113 14.82 3.62 21.33
CA GLY A 113 16.08 3.38 20.63
C GLY A 113 15.94 2.56 19.35
N VAL A 114 14.74 2.45 18.77
CA VAL A 114 14.58 1.82 17.46
C VAL A 114 15.32 2.68 16.41
N PRO A 115 16.20 2.09 15.60
CA PRO A 115 16.89 2.80 14.52
C PRO A 115 15.91 3.51 13.59
N GLY A 116 16.20 4.76 13.23
CA GLY A 116 15.27 5.60 12.45
C GLY A 116 14.93 5.04 11.07
N ASP A 117 15.82 4.26 10.46
CA ASP A 117 15.61 3.53 9.21
C ASP A 117 14.58 2.38 9.33
N ARG A 118 14.31 1.92 10.56
CA ARG A 118 13.28 0.92 10.87
C ARG A 118 11.96 1.53 11.31
N ILE A 119 11.92 2.83 11.62
CA ILE A 119 10.71 3.54 12.00
C ILE A 119 10.00 4.02 10.73
N VAL A 120 9.10 3.17 10.23
CA VAL A 120 8.37 3.43 8.98
C VAL A 120 6.88 3.56 9.27
N PHE A 121 6.20 4.43 8.53
CA PHE A 121 4.75 4.61 8.63
C PHE A 121 4.01 3.26 8.38
N PRO A 122 3.05 2.88 9.24
CA PRO A 122 2.31 1.62 9.10
C PRO A 122 1.62 1.46 7.74
N ASP A 123 1.45 0.22 7.28
CA ASP A 123 0.83 -0.11 5.99
C ASP A 123 -0.72 0.08 5.99
N ILE A 124 -1.17 1.32 6.21
CA ILE A 124 -2.59 1.76 6.11
C ILE A 124 -2.80 2.81 5.01
N GLU A 125 -4.05 2.97 4.57
CA GLU A 125 -4.50 4.06 3.72
C GLU A 125 -5.73 4.75 4.32
N LEU A 126 -5.83 6.06 4.09
CA LEU A 126 -6.96 6.89 4.50
C LEU A 126 -7.69 7.32 3.23
N LEU A 127 -8.84 6.71 2.96
CA LEU A 127 -9.59 6.92 1.74
C LEU A 127 -10.79 7.85 2.00
N PRO A 128 -10.95 8.94 1.24
CA PRO A 128 -12.13 9.78 1.34
C PRO A 128 -13.36 9.05 0.78
N VAL A 129 -14.45 9.09 1.52
CA VAL A 129 -15.77 8.67 1.06
C VAL A 129 -16.48 9.91 0.53
N PHE A 130 -16.72 9.95 -0.77
CA PHE A 130 -17.37 11.10 -1.41
C PHE A 130 -18.89 11.03 -1.31
N GLN A 131 -19.51 12.22 -1.35
CA GLN A 131 -20.95 12.38 -1.52
C GLN A 131 -21.35 11.93 -2.92
N SER A 132 -22.60 11.47 -3.07
CA SER A 132 -23.11 10.95 -4.34
C SER A 132 -23.04 11.95 -5.50
N TRP A 133 -23.22 13.23 -5.22
CA TRP A 133 -23.16 14.29 -6.24
C TRP A 133 -21.75 14.52 -6.80
N VAL A 134 -20.69 14.18 -6.07
CA VAL A 134 -19.30 14.25 -6.56
C VAL A 134 -19.05 13.17 -7.61
N LEU A 135 -19.64 12.00 -7.39
CA LEU A 135 -19.49 10.83 -8.27
C LEU A 135 -20.44 10.87 -9.46
N ALA A 136 -21.39 11.82 -9.50
CA ALA A 136 -22.33 11.94 -10.59
C ALA A 136 -21.58 12.28 -11.90
N PRO A 137 -21.77 11.50 -12.97
CA PRO A 137 -21.16 11.81 -14.25
C PRO A 137 -21.64 13.18 -14.73
N VAL A 138 -20.70 14.06 -15.09
CA VAL A 138 -21.03 15.34 -15.73
C VAL A 138 -21.70 15.02 -17.06
N VAL A 139 -23.03 15.14 -17.11
CA VAL A 139 -23.80 14.96 -18.34
C VAL A 139 -23.39 16.09 -19.30
N LYS A 140 -22.48 15.79 -20.24
CA LYS A 140 -22.13 16.73 -21.30
C LYS A 140 -23.39 16.96 -22.13
N LYS A 141 -24.05 18.09 -21.90
CA LYS A 141 -25.19 18.55 -22.69
C LYS A 141 -24.68 18.81 -24.11
N ARG A 142 -24.71 17.79 -24.98
CA ARG A 142 -24.47 17.97 -26.42
C ARG A 142 -25.54 18.96 -26.87
N ARG A 143 -25.13 20.18 -27.18
CA ARG A 143 -25.99 21.16 -27.85
C ARG A 143 -26.43 20.53 -29.17
N ARG A 144 -27.67 20.05 -29.24
CA ARG A 144 -28.31 19.74 -30.52
C ARG A 144 -28.41 21.07 -31.26
N ARG A 145 -27.69 21.22 -32.37
CA ARG A 145 -27.98 22.25 -33.37
C ARG A 145 -29.39 21.93 -33.89
N VAL A 146 -30.35 22.76 -33.54
CA VAL A 146 -31.66 22.77 -34.20
C VAL A 146 -31.41 23.39 -35.57
N ASN A 147 -31.34 22.55 -36.61
CA ASN A 147 -31.47 23.03 -37.98
C ASN A 147 -32.94 23.39 -38.17
N GLY A 148 -33.24 24.68 -38.07
CA GLY A 148 -34.50 25.22 -38.57
C GLY A 148 -34.39 25.30 -40.09
N ASN A 149 -35.08 24.39 -40.80
CA ASN A 149 -35.52 24.67 -42.15
C ASN A 149 -37.05 24.70 -42.12
N GLY A 150 -37.57 25.92 -42.15
CA GLY A 150 -38.98 26.22 -42.24
C GLY A 150 -39.56 25.72 -43.55
N VAL A 151 -40.79 25.21 -43.43
CA VAL A 151 -41.74 25.00 -44.52
C VAL A 151 -42.28 26.38 -44.92
N VAL A 152 -42.09 26.76 -46.19
CA VAL A 152 -43.12 27.41 -47.03
C VAL A 152 -42.78 27.18 -48.49
#